data_AF-A0A2D6T0Z3-F1
#
_entry.id   AF-A0A2D6T0Z3-F1
#
_cell.length_a   1.000
_cell.length_b   1.000
_cell.length_c   1.000
_cell.angle_alpha   90.00
_cell.angle_beta   90.00
_cell.angle_gamma   90.00
#
_symmetry.space_group_name_H-M   'P 1'
#
loop_
_entity.id
_entity.type
_entity.pdbx_description
1 polymer ?
#
loop_
_entity_poly.entity_id
_entity_poly.type
_entity_poly.pdbx_seq_one_letter_code
_entity_poly.pdbx_strand_id
1 'polypeptide(L)'
;MTDSMIPNTPQDEVSRLMQAAGDALTDSMVERLSITASNALEVVDKLNDEDTKDAILTALDRLGELHRIGALGTLFDTVALLHAARSASTDNIVERLFTFIEHMLNTVGNENLASLVDDARMALDEAVEETANRPVSGGMLATLSMLGKPECQRALQFMLCFTDKLQSRQRDQG
;
A
#
# COMPACT_ATOMS: atom_id res chain seq x y z
N MET A 1 40.29 67.97 3.06
CA MET A 1 39.17 67.06 3.31
C MET A 1 38.05 67.44 2.36
N THR A 2 37.98 66.81 1.20
CA THR A 2 36.84 66.91 0.28
C THR A 2 36.65 65.53 -0.30
N ASP A 3 35.82 64.77 0.41
CA ASP A 3 35.36 63.44 0.04
C ASP A 3 34.53 63.57 -1.25
N SER A 4 35.07 63.05 -2.36
CA SER A 4 34.41 63.07 -3.65
C SER A 4 33.42 61.92 -3.69
N MET A 5 32.21 62.19 -3.23
CA MET A 5 31.06 61.29 -3.26
C MET A 5 30.66 61.08 -4.73
N ILE A 6 31.11 59.97 -5.32
CA ILE A 6 30.67 59.52 -6.65
C ILE A 6 29.17 59.20 -6.54
N PRO A 7 28.28 59.80 -7.35
CA PRO A 7 26.86 59.53 -7.28
C PRO A 7 26.62 58.10 -7.77
N ASN A 8 26.26 57.19 -6.87
CA ASN A 8 25.78 55.86 -7.22
C ASN A 8 24.43 56.02 -7.92
N THR A 9 24.42 56.01 -9.25
CA THR A 9 23.18 56.13 -10.00
C THR A 9 22.43 54.79 -9.95
N PRO A 10 21.10 54.75 -9.85
CA PRO A 10 20.34 53.50 -9.80
C PRO A 10 20.58 52.60 -11.03
N GLN A 11 21.06 53.14 -12.14
CA GLN A 11 21.50 52.35 -13.30
C GLN A 11 22.77 51.54 -13.03
N ASP A 12 23.74 52.09 -12.28
CA ASP A 12 24.95 51.37 -11.89
C ASP A 12 24.66 50.26 -10.88
N GLU A 13 23.68 50.45 -10.01
CA GLU A 13 23.29 49.46 -9.01
C GLU A 13 22.56 48.26 -9.63
N VAL A 14 21.67 48.51 -10.60
CA VAL A 14 21.03 47.45 -11.42
C VAL A 14 22.07 46.74 -12.29
N SER A 15 23.00 47.47 -12.89
CA SER A 15 24.05 46.87 -13.72
C SER A 15 25.02 46.02 -12.89
N ARG A 16 25.39 46.46 -11.68
CA ARG A 16 26.18 45.65 -10.73
C ARG A 16 25.41 44.48 -10.17
N LEU A 17 24.10 44.61 -9.95
CA LEU A 17 23.25 43.51 -9.50
C LEU A 17 23.10 42.45 -10.59
N MET A 18 22.89 42.85 -11.85
CA MET A 18 22.86 41.94 -13.00
C MET A 18 24.22 41.28 -13.22
N GLN A 19 25.31 42.01 -13.04
CA GLN A 19 26.67 41.46 -13.17
C GLN A 19 27.01 40.50 -12.02
N ALA A 20 26.68 40.85 -10.78
CA ALA A 20 26.85 39.96 -9.62
C ALA A 20 25.94 38.73 -9.68
N ALA A 21 24.73 38.85 -10.24
CA ALA A 21 23.85 37.72 -10.51
C ALA A 21 24.41 36.82 -11.63
N GLY A 22 25.03 37.42 -12.66
CA GLY A 22 25.75 36.70 -13.71
C GLY A 22 26.97 35.95 -13.17
N ASP A 23 27.78 36.59 -12.33
CA ASP A 23 28.97 35.99 -11.72
C ASP A 23 28.63 34.93 -10.65
N ALA A 24 27.45 35.02 -10.02
CA ALA A 24 26.96 34.03 -9.05
C ALA A 24 26.37 32.78 -9.72
N LEU A 25 25.95 32.86 -10.98
CA LEU A 25 25.55 31.71 -11.79
C LEU A 25 26.80 31.07 -12.38
N THR A 26 27.32 30.06 -11.70
CA THR A 26 28.42 29.27 -12.26
C THR A 26 27.96 28.52 -13.51
N ASP A 27 28.87 28.23 -14.44
CA ASP A 27 28.55 27.49 -15.67
C ASP A 27 27.79 26.18 -15.39
N SER A 28 28.10 25.50 -14.28
CA SER A 28 27.38 24.31 -13.81
C SER A 28 25.92 24.61 -13.42
N MET A 29 25.61 25.79 -12.84
CA MET A 29 24.24 26.20 -12.59
C MET A 29 23.50 26.50 -13.88
N VAL A 30 24.14 27.16 -14.84
CA VAL A 30 23.58 27.45 -16.16
C VAL A 30 23.29 26.17 -16.94
N GLU A 31 24.20 25.19 -16.87
CA GLU A 31 24.02 23.87 -17.50
C GLU A 31 22.83 23.12 -16.90
N ARG A 32 22.74 22.99 -15.57
CA ARG A 32 21.60 22.33 -14.92
C ARG A 32 20.28 23.06 -15.16
N LEU A 33 20.30 24.40 -15.19
CA LEU A 33 19.12 25.21 -15.52
C LEU A 33 18.68 24.95 -16.96
N SER A 34 19.63 24.89 -17.89
CA SER A 34 19.36 24.62 -19.31
C SER A 34 18.81 23.21 -19.53
N ILE A 35 19.34 22.20 -18.85
CA ILE A 35 18.80 20.84 -18.87
C ILE A 35 17.39 20.80 -18.27
N THR A 36 17.17 21.45 -17.13
CA THR A 36 15.85 21.50 -16.48
C THR A 36 14.83 22.23 -17.35
N ALA A 37 15.22 23.34 -17.97
CA ALA A 37 14.38 24.09 -18.90
C ALA A 37 14.05 23.27 -20.16
N SER A 38 15.03 22.51 -20.68
CA SER A 38 14.81 21.62 -21.84
C SER A 38 13.82 20.50 -21.50
N ASN A 39 13.97 19.85 -20.34
CA ASN A 39 13.04 18.82 -19.87
C ASN A 39 11.64 19.40 -19.62
N ALA A 40 11.55 20.60 -19.06
CA ALA A 40 10.27 21.28 -18.85
C ALA A 40 9.59 21.61 -20.19
N LEU A 41 10.34 22.09 -21.18
CA LEU A 41 9.86 22.34 -22.55
C LEU A 41 9.36 21.06 -23.21
N GLU A 42 10.03 19.92 -23.02
CA GLU A 42 9.58 18.62 -23.53
C GLU A 42 8.24 18.20 -22.90
N VAL A 43 8.08 18.39 -21.58
CA VAL A 43 6.80 18.11 -20.90
C VAL A 43 5.71 19.04 -21.41
N VAL A 44 6.01 20.33 -21.61
CA VAL A 44 5.07 21.29 -22.19
C VAL A 44 4.66 20.89 -23.60
N ASP A 45 5.59 20.43 -24.43
CA ASP A 45 5.30 19.95 -25.79
C ASP A 45 4.38 18.72 -25.76
N LYS A 46 4.67 17.74 -24.88
CA LYS A 46 3.78 16.58 -24.66
C LYS A 46 2.40 16.95 -24.12
N LEU A 47 2.30 17.98 -23.28
CA LEU A 47 1.01 18.48 -22.79
C LEU A 47 0.26 19.34 -23.81
N ASN A 48 0.95 19.79 -24.86
CA ASN A 48 0.36 20.56 -25.95
C ASN A 48 -0.22 19.67 -27.06
N ASP A 49 0.21 18.41 -27.12
CA ASP A 49 -0.44 17.36 -27.91
C ASP A 49 -1.90 17.16 -27.45
N GLU A 50 -2.86 17.27 -28.38
CA GLU A 50 -4.30 17.24 -28.06
C GLU A 50 -4.72 15.93 -27.41
N ASP A 51 -4.24 14.79 -27.90
CA ASP A 51 -4.56 13.47 -27.37
C ASP A 51 -4.05 13.31 -25.92
N THR A 52 -2.80 13.71 -25.67
CA THR A 52 -2.19 13.64 -24.33
C THR A 52 -2.89 14.57 -23.35
N LYS A 53 -3.20 15.79 -23.78
CA LYS A 53 -3.93 16.77 -22.98
C LYS A 53 -5.31 16.25 -22.59
N ASP A 54 -6.06 15.73 -23.55
CA ASP A 54 -7.42 15.22 -23.31
C ASP A 54 -7.40 13.98 -22.41
N ALA A 55 -6.42 13.09 -22.58
CA ALA A 55 -6.23 11.93 -21.71
C ALA A 55 -5.95 12.36 -20.26
N ILE A 56 -5.08 13.34 -20.04
CA ILE A 56 -4.74 13.86 -18.71
C ILE A 56 -5.94 14.56 -18.08
N LEU A 57 -6.64 15.42 -18.82
CA LEU A 57 -7.83 16.10 -18.32
C LEU A 57 -8.92 15.10 -17.92
N THR A 58 -9.15 14.09 -18.76
CA THR A 58 -10.10 13.01 -18.45
C THR A 58 -9.67 12.25 -17.19
N ALA A 59 -8.38 11.93 -17.04
CA ALA A 59 -7.88 11.25 -15.85
C ALA A 59 -8.05 12.11 -14.58
N LEU A 60 -7.78 13.41 -14.67
CA LEU A 60 -7.97 14.36 -13.58
C LEU A 60 -9.45 14.50 -13.21
N ASP A 61 -10.35 14.56 -14.19
CA ASP A 61 -11.80 14.61 -13.96
C ASP A 61 -12.28 13.34 -13.26
N ARG A 62 -11.84 12.16 -13.71
CA ARG A 62 -12.17 10.89 -13.05
C ARG A 62 -11.62 10.81 -11.64
N LEU A 63 -10.39 11.28 -11.42
CA LEU A 63 -9.81 11.32 -10.08
C LEU A 63 -10.56 12.30 -9.16
N GLY A 64 -10.97 13.45 -9.69
CA GLY A 64 -11.78 14.44 -9.00
C GLY A 64 -13.18 13.91 -8.68
N GLU A 65 -13.82 13.18 -9.61
CA GLU A 65 -15.09 12.51 -9.39
C GLU A 65 -14.97 11.44 -8.29
N LEU A 66 -13.93 10.61 -8.35
CA LEU A 66 -13.64 9.56 -7.37
C LEU A 66 -13.36 10.14 -5.97
N HIS A 67 -12.72 11.31 -5.90
CA HIS A 67 -12.55 12.06 -4.67
C HIS A 67 -13.88 12.62 -4.15
N ARG A 68 -14.68 13.24 -5.03
CA ARG A 68 -15.95 13.90 -4.67
C ARG A 68 -16.98 12.92 -4.11
N ILE A 69 -17.04 11.71 -4.66
CA ILE A 69 -17.95 10.66 -4.18
C ILE A 69 -17.37 9.88 -2.99
N GLY A 70 -16.18 10.23 -2.50
CA GLY A 70 -15.51 9.57 -1.37
C GLY A 70 -14.93 8.18 -1.69
N ALA A 71 -15.00 7.73 -2.95
CA ALA A 71 -14.54 6.41 -3.37
C ALA A 71 -13.02 6.23 -3.21
N LEU A 72 -12.23 7.31 -3.30
CA LEU A 72 -10.80 7.26 -2.96
C LEU A 72 -10.56 6.90 -1.49
N GLY A 73 -11.38 7.43 -0.57
CA GLY A 73 -11.32 7.07 0.84
C GLY A 73 -11.63 5.59 1.04
N THR A 74 -12.73 5.12 0.42
CA THR A 74 -13.09 3.70 0.45
C THR A 74 -12.00 2.80 -0.13
N LEU A 75 -11.33 3.22 -1.22
CA LEU A 75 -10.19 2.48 -1.77
C LEU A 75 -9.04 2.39 -0.76
N PHE A 76 -8.66 3.50 -0.12
CA PHE A 76 -7.61 3.49 0.90
C PHE A 76 -7.99 2.65 2.11
N ASP A 77 -9.24 2.73 2.57
CA ASP A 77 -9.76 1.91 3.67
C ASP A 77 -9.71 0.42 3.31
N THR A 78 -10.04 0.07 2.07
CA THR A 78 -9.97 -1.32 1.58
C THR A 78 -8.53 -1.82 1.52
N VAL A 79 -7.60 -0.98 1.05
CA VAL A 79 -6.16 -1.30 1.03
C VAL A 79 -5.61 -1.44 2.45
N ALA A 80 -6.01 -0.55 3.35
CA ALA A 80 -5.63 -0.61 4.77
C ALA A 80 -6.19 -1.87 5.44
N LEU A 81 -7.43 -2.25 5.15
CA LEU A 81 -8.04 -3.48 5.62
C LEU A 81 -7.29 -4.70 5.08
N LEU A 82 -6.93 -4.72 3.80
CA LEU A 82 -6.13 -5.80 3.21
C LEU A 82 -4.75 -5.90 3.87
N HIS A 83 -4.11 -4.76 4.14
CA HIS A 83 -2.83 -4.70 4.83
C HIS A 83 -2.94 -5.21 6.27
N ALA A 84 -3.97 -4.79 7.01
CA ALA A 84 -4.23 -5.25 8.37
C ALA A 84 -4.56 -6.75 8.41
N ALA A 85 -5.39 -7.25 7.49
CA ALA A 85 -5.72 -8.66 7.37
C ALA A 85 -4.47 -9.50 7.04
N ARG A 86 -3.61 -9.01 6.13
CA ARG A 86 -2.33 -9.63 5.81
C ARG A 86 -1.43 -9.69 7.04
N SER A 87 -1.23 -8.56 7.74
CA SER A 87 -0.37 -8.48 8.92
C SER A 87 -0.88 -9.31 10.11
N ALA A 88 -2.20 -9.36 10.32
CA ALA A 88 -2.81 -10.22 11.34
C ALA A 88 -2.67 -11.71 11.03
N SER A 89 -2.68 -12.08 9.75
CA SER A 89 -2.52 -13.46 9.29
C SER A 89 -1.07 -13.94 9.36
N THR A 90 -0.07 -13.06 9.18
CA THR A 90 1.33 -13.49 9.08
C THR A 90 2.04 -13.64 10.42
N ASP A 91 1.85 -12.73 11.38
CA ASP A 91 2.85 -12.63 12.45
C ASP A 91 2.48 -13.32 13.78
N ASN A 92 1.21 -13.68 14.01
CA ASN A 92 0.80 -14.12 15.36
C ASN A 92 -0.34 -15.14 15.42
N ILE A 93 -0.94 -15.55 14.30
CA ILE A 93 -2.08 -16.48 14.34
C ILE A 93 -1.61 -17.91 14.63
N VAL A 94 -0.49 -18.33 14.03
CA VAL A 94 0.05 -19.68 14.15
C VAL A 94 0.56 -19.92 15.57
N GLU A 95 1.46 -19.06 16.06
CA GLU A 95 2.03 -19.15 17.41
C GLU A 95 0.94 -19.12 18.49
N ARG A 96 -0.07 -18.26 18.33
CA ARG A 96 -1.19 -18.17 19.27
C ARG A 96 -2.15 -19.37 19.18
N LEU A 97 -2.28 -20.00 18.02
CA LEU A 97 -3.03 -21.27 17.90
C LEU A 97 -2.28 -22.41 18.61
N PHE A 98 -0.95 -22.47 18.47
CA PHE A 98 -0.10 -23.40 19.20
C PHE A 98 -0.21 -23.22 20.71
N THR A 99 -0.10 -21.99 21.21
CA THR A 99 -0.23 -21.71 22.64
C THR A 99 -1.63 -22.08 23.17
N PHE A 100 -2.68 -21.85 22.38
CA PHE A 100 -4.04 -22.23 22.75
C PHE A 100 -4.25 -23.74 22.80
N ILE A 101 -3.71 -24.48 21.82
CA ILE A 101 -3.69 -25.95 21.76
C ILE A 101 -2.93 -26.51 22.96
N GLU A 102 -1.74 -25.99 23.28
CA GLU A 102 -0.94 -26.42 24.44
C GLU A 102 -1.66 -26.13 25.77
N HIS A 103 -2.37 -25.01 25.87
CA HIS A 103 -3.22 -24.74 27.03
C HIS A 103 -4.41 -25.69 27.15
N MET A 104 -5.03 -26.09 26.04
CA MET A 104 -6.08 -27.10 26.06
C MET A 104 -5.55 -28.48 26.49
N LEU A 105 -4.39 -28.91 25.98
CA LEU A 105 -3.74 -30.17 26.38
C LEU A 105 -3.45 -30.21 27.88
N ASN A 106 -2.98 -29.10 28.45
CA ASN A 106 -2.64 -29.03 29.87
C ASN A 106 -3.86 -28.85 30.78
N THR A 107 -4.96 -28.30 30.27
CA THR A 107 -6.17 -28.00 31.07
C THR A 107 -7.21 -29.11 30.99
N VAL A 108 -7.27 -29.84 29.87
CA VAL A 108 -8.27 -30.89 29.66
C VAL A 108 -7.65 -32.26 29.96
N GLY A 109 -7.90 -32.77 31.16
CA GLY A 109 -7.50 -34.13 31.58
C GLY A 109 -8.32 -35.27 30.95
N ASN A 110 -8.74 -35.12 29.68
CA ASN A 110 -9.48 -36.16 28.95
C ASN A 110 -8.60 -36.69 27.81
N GLU A 111 -8.20 -37.96 27.90
CA GLU A 111 -7.29 -38.62 26.96
C GLU A 111 -7.76 -38.54 25.50
N ASN A 112 -9.07 -38.58 25.25
CA ASN A 112 -9.65 -38.44 23.90
C ASN A 112 -9.54 -37.01 23.35
N LEU A 113 -9.55 -36.00 24.21
CA LEU A 113 -9.32 -34.62 23.76
C LEU A 113 -7.83 -34.39 23.53
N ALA A 114 -6.97 -34.99 24.35
CA ALA A 114 -5.52 -34.89 24.17
C ALA A 114 -5.08 -35.43 22.80
N SER A 115 -5.58 -36.60 22.38
CA SER A 115 -5.26 -37.14 21.06
C SER A 115 -5.80 -36.28 19.92
N LEU A 116 -7.02 -35.76 20.05
CA LEU A 116 -7.63 -34.89 19.02
C LEU A 116 -6.85 -33.58 18.86
N VAL A 117 -6.33 -33.03 19.96
CA VAL A 117 -5.57 -31.79 19.96
C VAL A 117 -4.16 -32.03 19.39
N ASP A 118 -3.57 -33.20 19.61
CA ASP A 118 -2.31 -33.62 19.00
C ASP A 118 -2.45 -33.82 17.48
N ASP A 119 -3.52 -34.50 17.04
CA ASP A 119 -3.85 -34.66 15.61
C ASP A 119 -4.07 -33.29 14.94
N ALA A 120 -4.77 -32.38 15.61
CA ALA A 120 -4.98 -31.02 15.12
C ALA A 120 -3.67 -30.22 15.03
N ARG A 121 -2.75 -30.41 15.99
CA ARG A 121 -1.42 -29.81 15.98
C ARG A 121 -0.62 -30.29 14.77
N MET A 122 -0.55 -31.59 14.56
CA MET A 122 0.20 -32.19 13.45
C MET A 122 -0.36 -31.77 12.08
N ALA A 123 -1.69 -31.74 11.93
CA ALA A 123 -2.32 -31.26 10.71
C ALA A 123 -2.03 -29.77 10.41
N LEU A 124 -1.86 -28.94 11.44
CA LEU A 124 -1.46 -27.53 11.29
C LEU A 124 0.00 -27.41 10.87
N ASP A 125 0.90 -28.18 11.48
CA ASP A 125 2.32 -28.22 11.11
C ASP A 125 2.48 -28.61 9.63
N GLU A 126 1.81 -29.67 9.19
CA GLU A 126 1.82 -30.13 7.79
C GLU A 126 1.26 -29.08 6.83
N ALA A 127 0.15 -28.41 7.19
CA ALA A 127 -0.45 -27.37 6.36
C ALA A 127 0.47 -26.13 6.22
N VAL A 128 1.19 -25.76 7.28
CA VAL A 128 2.17 -24.67 7.25
C VAL A 128 3.35 -25.04 6.34
N GLU A 129 3.89 -26.25 6.47
CA GLU A 129 5.00 -26.71 5.64
C GLU A 129 4.60 -26.80 4.16
N GLU A 130 3.40 -27.33 3.87
CA GLU A 130 2.89 -27.43 2.50
C GLU A 130 2.61 -26.06 1.87
N THR A 131 2.13 -25.09 2.66
CA THR A 131 1.91 -23.71 2.19
C THR A 131 3.22 -22.93 1.99
N ALA A 132 4.25 -23.20 2.78
CA ALA A 132 5.58 -22.62 2.60
C ALA A 132 6.29 -23.15 1.34
N ASN A 133 6.07 -24.42 0.99
CA ASN A 133 6.74 -25.09 -0.13
C ASN A 133 5.96 -25.06 -1.46
N ARG A 134 4.68 -24.69 -1.46
CA ARG A 134 3.90 -24.53 -2.69
C ARG A 134 4.18 -23.17 -3.35
N PRO A 135 4.54 -23.11 -4.65
CA PRO A 135 4.69 -21.85 -5.35
C PRO A 135 3.33 -21.16 -5.46
N VAL A 136 3.17 -20.04 -4.78
CA VAL A 136 1.99 -19.19 -4.93
C VAL A 136 2.07 -18.56 -6.32
N SER A 137 1.13 -18.87 -7.22
CA SER A 137 1.00 -18.09 -8.45
C SER A 137 0.54 -16.69 -8.03
N GLY A 138 1.49 -15.77 -7.87
CA GLY A 138 1.20 -14.40 -7.44
C GLY A 138 0.33 -13.69 -8.47
N GLY A 139 -0.78 -13.10 -8.02
CA GLY A 139 -1.63 -12.24 -8.86
C GLY A 139 -3.11 -12.25 -8.48
N MET A 140 -3.83 -11.19 -8.84
CA MET A 140 -5.28 -11.06 -8.62
C MET A 140 -6.07 -12.18 -9.34
N LEU A 141 -5.65 -12.55 -10.55
CA LEU A 141 -6.30 -13.62 -11.34
C LEU A 141 -6.16 -15.00 -10.71
N ALA A 142 -4.99 -15.30 -10.12
CA ALA A 142 -4.76 -16.54 -9.42
C ALA A 142 -5.59 -16.67 -8.14
N THR A 143 -5.76 -15.54 -7.43
CA THR A 143 -6.63 -15.48 -6.25
C THR A 143 -8.10 -15.69 -6.65
N LEU A 144 -8.53 -15.06 -7.75
CA LEU A 144 -9.88 -15.21 -8.28
C LEU A 144 -10.16 -16.65 -8.75
N SER A 145 -9.18 -17.29 -9.39
CA SER A 145 -9.31 -18.67 -9.84
C SER A 145 -9.33 -19.66 -8.67
N MET A 146 -8.60 -19.38 -7.57
CA MET A 146 -8.68 -20.15 -6.34
C MET A 146 -10.06 -20.06 -5.69
N LEU A 147 -10.64 -18.86 -5.60
CA LEU A 147 -12.01 -18.65 -5.11
C LEU A 147 -13.06 -19.31 -6.00
N GLY A 148 -12.78 -19.47 -7.29
CA GLY A 148 -13.62 -20.19 -8.25
C GLY A 148 -13.63 -21.71 -8.04
N LYS A 149 -12.68 -22.28 -7.28
CA LYS A 149 -12.61 -23.72 -7.03
C LYS A 149 -13.73 -24.18 -6.08
N PRO A 150 -14.46 -25.26 -6.40
CA PRO A 150 -15.57 -25.74 -5.58
C PRO A 150 -15.12 -26.16 -4.17
N GLU A 151 -13.87 -26.61 -4.00
CA GLU A 151 -13.30 -26.95 -2.69
C GLU A 151 -13.14 -25.70 -1.81
N CYS A 152 -12.63 -24.59 -2.39
CA CYS A 152 -12.48 -23.32 -1.67
C CYS A 152 -13.84 -22.75 -1.29
N GLN A 153 -14.82 -22.81 -2.21
CA GLN A 153 -16.19 -22.37 -1.94
C GLN A 153 -16.84 -23.18 -0.82
N ARG A 154 -16.68 -24.50 -0.81
CA ARG A 154 -17.19 -25.36 0.28
C ARG A 154 -16.51 -25.07 1.61
N ALA A 155 -15.20 -24.84 1.63
CA ALA A 155 -14.48 -24.47 2.84
C ALA A 155 -14.99 -23.12 3.40
N LEU A 156 -15.18 -22.12 2.54
CA LEU A 156 -15.77 -20.83 2.92
C LEU A 156 -17.21 -20.98 3.43
N GLN A 157 -18.03 -21.78 2.75
CA GLN A 157 -19.40 -22.06 3.17
C GLN A 157 -19.45 -22.77 4.52
N PHE A 158 -18.58 -23.76 4.74
CA PHE A 158 -18.43 -24.43 6.01
C PHE A 158 -18.07 -23.44 7.12
N MET A 159 -17.09 -22.57 6.90
CA MET A 159 -16.69 -21.55 7.88
C MET A 159 -17.84 -20.62 8.23
N LEU A 160 -18.60 -20.13 7.24
CA LEU A 160 -19.78 -19.29 7.46
C LEU A 160 -20.84 -20.02 8.31
N CYS A 161 -21.17 -21.26 7.97
CA CYS A 161 -22.12 -22.08 8.73
C CYS A 161 -21.63 -22.38 10.15
N PHE A 162 -20.35 -22.71 10.31
CA PHE A 162 -19.75 -22.98 11.61
C PHE A 162 -19.80 -21.75 12.52
N THR A 163 -19.42 -20.58 12.00
CA THR A 163 -19.46 -19.33 12.75
C THR A 163 -20.88 -18.95 13.16
N ASP A 164 -21.86 -19.09 12.27
CA ASP A 164 -23.28 -18.85 12.59
C ASP A 164 -23.76 -19.72 13.77
N LYS A 165 -23.43 -21.02 13.74
CA LYS A 165 -23.76 -21.96 14.83
C LYS A 165 -23.00 -21.68 16.12
N LEU A 166 -21.76 -21.22 16.05
CA LEU A 166 -20.99 -20.84 17.22
C LEU A 166 -21.61 -19.60 17.90
N GLN A 167 -21.95 -18.58 17.10
CA GLN A 167 -22.56 -17.34 17.59
C GLN A 167 -23.96 -17.58 18.18
N SER A 168 -24.77 -18.44 17.56
CA SER A 168 -26.08 -18.78 18.11
C SER A 168 -25.96 -19.39 19.50
N ARG A 169 -24.99 -20.29 19.71
CA ARG A 169 -24.75 -20.92 21.02
C ARG A 169 -24.21 -19.97 22.08
N GLN A 170 -23.41 -18.97 21.70
CA GLN A 170 -22.94 -17.95 22.63
C GLN A 170 -24.07 -16.98 23.03
N ARG A 171 -24.98 -16.66 22.11
CA ARG A 171 -26.18 -15.86 22.41
C ARG A 171 -27.17 -16.58 23.32
N ASP A 172 -27.29 -17.90 23.21
CA ASP A 172 -28.18 -18.69 24.05
C ASP A 172 -27.64 -18.92 25.48
N GLN A 173 -26.40 -18.51 25.78
CA GLN A 173 -25.74 -18.67 27.09
C GLN A 173 -25.54 -17.36 27.87
N GLY A 174 -25.93 -16.21 27.32
CA GLY A 174 -25.88 -14.89 27.98
C GLY A 174 -27.27 -14.33 28.24
#